data_AF-Q218S2-F1
#
_entry.id   AF-Q218S2-F1
#
_cell.length_a   1.000
_cell.length_b   1.000
_cell.length_c   1.000
_cell.angle_alpha   90.00
_cell.angle_beta   90.00
_cell.angle_gamma   90.00
#
_symmetry.space_group_name_H-M   'P 1'
#
loop_
_entity.id
_entity.type
_entity.pdbx_description
1 polymer ?
#
loop_
_entity_poly.entity_id
_entity_poly.type
_entity_poly.pdbx_seq_one_letter_code
_entity_poly.pdbx_strand_id
1 'polypeptide(L)'
;MAIRDAFGDGASHGVIVKTYSVTHLVKEAQGRYSPAAVVAVSKEVVTGDPDQYISTSYVERQNLSLRMGSRRFTRLTNGFSKKLDNHVAAVALYVAHYNLCRVHEALRTTPAKAIGVADRTWSIAQLVDAALAVAPAMPTETPPDRRRKFTREVATCSRQRSYWSGILSRSHSLRFPPLRSCCCRGQHKFR
;
A
#
# COMPACT_ATOMS: atom_id res chain seq x y z
N MET A 1 6.10 -9.52 -15.97
CA MET A 1 5.35 -8.35 -16.51
C MET A 1 4.01 -8.34 -15.78
N ALA A 2 3.68 -7.30 -15.01
CA ALA A 2 2.69 -7.38 -13.92
C ALA A 2 1.33 -8.03 -14.27
N ILE A 3 0.77 -7.77 -15.47
CA ILE A 3 -0.49 -8.38 -15.91
C ILE A 3 -0.33 -9.89 -16.15
N ARG A 4 0.72 -10.29 -16.88
CA ARG A 4 1.03 -11.71 -17.14
C ARG A 4 1.32 -12.46 -15.84
N ASP A 5 2.05 -11.84 -14.92
CA ASP A 5 2.42 -12.47 -13.65
C ASP A 5 1.19 -12.68 -12.74
N ALA A 6 0.18 -11.81 -12.84
CA ALA A 6 -1.03 -11.86 -12.01
C ALA A 6 -2.17 -12.71 -12.62
N PHE A 7 -2.34 -12.68 -13.94
CA PHE A 7 -3.50 -13.26 -14.63
C PHE A 7 -3.15 -14.38 -15.62
N GLY A 8 -1.86 -14.64 -15.88
CA GLY A 8 -1.41 -15.63 -16.86
C GLY A 8 -2.00 -15.36 -18.25
N ASP A 9 -2.45 -16.43 -18.91
CA ASP A 9 -3.11 -16.37 -20.23
C ASP A 9 -4.63 -16.14 -20.13
N GLY A 10 -5.17 -15.97 -18.92
CA GLY A 10 -6.61 -15.82 -18.67
C GLY A 10 -7.16 -14.41 -18.99
N ALA A 11 -6.32 -13.47 -19.41
CA ALA A 11 -6.72 -12.09 -19.67
C ALA A 11 -6.13 -11.55 -20.98
N SER A 12 -6.98 -10.99 -21.84
CA SER A 12 -6.54 -10.19 -23.00
C SER A 12 -5.92 -8.88 -22.51
N HIS A 13 -4.73 -8.54 -23.00
CA HIS A 13 -3.95 -7.37 -22.57
C HIS A 13 -3.34 -6.64 -23.76
N GLY A 14 -3.51 -5.32 -23.77
CA GLY A 14 -2.81 -4.42 -24.67
C GLY A 14 -2.26 -3.20 -23.94
N VAL A 15 -1.27 -2.56 -24.54
CA VAL A 15 -0.59 -1.37 -24.03
C VAL A 15 -0.85 -0.20 -24.98
N ILE A 16 -1.14 0.97 -24.41
CA ILE A 16 -1.25 2.23 -25.15
C ILE A 16 -0.19 3.20 -24.65
N VAL A 17 0.65 3.67 -25.56
CA VAL A 17 1.70 4.66 -25.26
C VAL A 17 1.31 5.98 -25.91
N LYS A 18 1.12 7.00 -25.08
CA LYS A 18 0.88 8.37 -25.53
C LYS A 18 2.20 9.14 -25.45
N THR A 19 2.72 9.55 -26.59
CA THR A 19 3.91 10.42 -26.69
C THR A 19 3.44 11.87 -26.68
N TYR A 20 3.86 12.62 -25.67
CA TYR A 20 3.53 14.04 -25.51
C TYR A 20 4.66 14.92 -26.02
N SER A 21 4.34 16.12 -26.51
CA SER A 21 5.34 17.09 -26.91
C SER A 21 6.13 17.59 -25.70
N VAL A 22 7.44 17.77 -25.87
CA VAL A 22 8.36 18.20 -24.80
C VAL A 22 8.17 19.69 -24.47
N THR A 23 7.48 20.45 -25.33
CA THR A 23 7.38 21.90 -25.24
C THR A 23 6.22 22.32 -24.32
N HIS A 24 6.47 22.35 -23.02
CA HIS A 24 5.92 23.41 -22.17
C HIS A 24 6.88 24.62 -22.21
N LEU A 25 7.08 25.22 -23.40
CA LEU A 25 7.86 26.46 -23.55
C LEU A 25 7.02 27.71 -23.21
N VAL A 26 6.01 27.58 -22.35
CA VAL A 26 5.12 28.70 -22.02
C VAL A 26 5.65 29.36 -20.74
N LYS A 27 6.25 30.56 -20.88
CA LYS A 27 6.71 31.40 -19.76
C LYS A 27 5.54 31.90 -18.89
N GLU A 28 4.32 31.94 -19.44
CA GLU A 28 3.13 32.46 -18.79
C GLU A 28 2.51 31.47 -17.80
N ALA A 29 2.06 31.98 -16.66
CA ALA A 29 1.49 31.17 -15.57
C ALA A 29 0.26 30.34 -15.99
N GLN A 30 -0.50 30.79 -17.01
CA GLN A 30 -1.68 30.09 -17.54
C GLN A 30 -1.33 28.79 -18.31
N GLY A 31 -0.13 28.69 -18.90
CA GLY A 31 0.30 27.47 -19.62
C GLY A 31 0.74 26.33 -18.72
N ARG A 32 0.99 26.58 -17.42
CA ARG A 32 1.59 25.58 -16.49
C ARG A 32 0.69 24.38 -16.19
N TYR A 33 -0.62 24.52 -16.36
CA TYR A 33 -1.59 23.44 -16.09
C TYR A 33 -2.29 22.94 -17.35
N SER A 34 -1.98 23.53 -18.51
CA SER A 34 -2.48 23.02 -19.78
C SER A 34 -1.69 21.77 -20.16
N PRO A 35 -2.34 20.63 -20.46
CA PRO A 35 -1.64 19.41 -20.82
C PRO A 35 -0.81 19.60 -22.10
N ALA A 36 0.34 18.94 -22.18
CA ALA A 36 1.13 18.89 -23.41
C ALA A 36 0.30 18.30 -24.56
N ALA A 37 0.56 18.77 -25.77
CA ALA A 37 -0.07 18.20 -26.96
C ALA A 37 0.35 16.74 -27.11
N VAL A 38 -0.60 15.85 -27.38
CA VAL A 38 -0.32 14.45 -27.73
C VAL A 38 0.20 14.44 -29.17
N VAL A 39 1.44 14.01 -29.36
CA VAL A 39 2.12 13.98 -30.68
C VAL A 39 1.91 12.66 -31.38
N ALA A 40 1.89 11.57 -30.62
CA ALA A 40 1.66 10.23 -31.16
C ALA A 40 0.95 9.35 -30.13
N VAL A 41 0.18 8.38 -30.63
CA VAL A 41 -0.43 7.33 -29.83
C VAL A 41 -0.11 6.01 -30.52
N SER A 42 0.58 5.11 -29.83
CA SER A 42 0.76 3.72 -30.29
C SER A 42 -0.06 2.79 -29.42
N LYS A 43 -0.63 1.76 -30.04
CA LYS A 43 -1.32 0.65 -29.37
C LYS A 43 -0.60 -0.64 -29.75
N GLU A 44 -0.37 -1.49 -28.77
CA GLU A 44 0.27 -2.79 -28.95
C GLU A 44 -0.57 -3.84 -28.25
N VAL A 45 -0.98 -4.87 -28.98
CA VAL A 45 -1.63 -6.05 -28.41
C VAL A 45 -0.54 -6.98 -27.89
N VAL A 46 -0.57 -7.27 -26.59
CA VAL A 46 0.43 -8.13 -25.93
C VAL A 46 -0.09 -9.57 -25.84
N THR A 47 -1.36 -9.76 -25.50
CA THR A 47 -2.00 -11.08 -25.34
C THR A 47 -3.50 -11.01 -25.68
N GLY A 48 -4.04 -12.02 -26.35
CA GLY A 48 -5.47 -12.13 -26.68
C GLY A 48 -5.91 -11.17 -27.79
N ASP A 49 -7.20 -10.79 -27.77
CA ASP A 49 -7.79 -9.82 -28.71
C ASP A 49 -8.43 -8.61 -27.99
N PRO A 50 -7.61 -7.68 -27.44
CA PRO A 50 -8.08 -6.51 -26.74
C PRO A 50 -8.21 -5.27 -27.63
N ASP A 51 -7.92 -5.32 -28.94
CA ASP A 51 -7.63 -4.15 -29.78
C ASP A 51 -8.70 -3.05 -29.69
N GLN A 52 -9.97 -3.46 -29.71
CA GLN A 52 -11.11 -2.54 -29.60
C GLN A 52 -11.25 -1.88 -28.22
N TYR A 53 -10.71 -2.50 -27.17
CA TYR A 53 -10.86 -2.06 -25.78
C TYR A 53 -9.64 -1.29 -25.26
N ILE A 54 -8.52 -1.25 -26.00
CA ILE A 54 -7.32 -0.52 -25.62
C ILE A 54 -7.61 0.99 -25.58
N SER A 55 -7.78 1.51 -24.36
CA SER A 55 -7.98 2.94 -24.10
C SER A 55 -7.53 3.30 -22.68
N THR A 56 -7.17 4.57 -22.46
CA THR A 56 -6.82 5.09 -21.13
C THR A 56 -8.01 5.71 -20.41
N SER A 57 -9.12 5.94 -21.09
CA SER A 57 -10.28 6.69 -20.59
C SER A 57 -10.87 6.07 -19.31
N TYR A 58 -10.95 4.74 -19.25
CA TYR A 58 -11.44 4.02 -18.07
C TYR A 58 -10.57 4.27 -16.83
N VAL A 59 -9.24 4.15 -16.98
CA VAL A 59 -8.28 4.36 -15.89
C VAL A 59 -8.24 5.83 -15.48
N GLU A 60 -8.27 6.75 -16.45
CA GLU A 60 -8.35 8.20 -16.20
C GLU A 60 -9.62 8.56 -15.39
N ARG A 61 -10.77 8.01 -15.77
CA ARG A 61 -12.03 8.21 -15.05
C ARG A 61 -12.01 7.59 -13.66
N GLN A 62 -11.44 6.40 -13.51
CA GLN A 62 -11.29 5.75 -12.22
C GLN A 62 -10.37 6.56 -11.30
N ASN A 63 -9.25 7.06 -11.81
CA ASN A 63 -8.31 7.91 -11.07
C ASN A 63 -8.96 9.21 -10.59
N LEU A 64 -9.76 9.86 -11.44
CA LEU A 64 -10.55 11.02 -11.02
C LEU A 64 -11.52 10.64 -9.89
N SER A 65 -12.28 9.56 -10.07
CA SER A 65 -13.26 9.10 -9.09
C SER A 65 -12.62 8.74 -7.74
N LEU A 66 -11.42 8.13 -7.77
CA LEU A 66 -10.63 7.79 -6.59
C LEU A 66 -10.15 9.03 -5.85
N ARG A 67 -9.63 10.02 -6.59
CA ARG A 67 -9.15 11.29 -6.02
C ARG A 67 -10.26 12.12 -5.40
N MET A 68 -11.45 12.11 -6.02
CA MET A 68 -12.61 12.82 -5.49
C MET A 68 -13.24 12.09 -4.31
N GLY A 69 -13.24 10.75 -4.31
CA GLY A 69 -13.87 9.95 -3.26
C GLY A 69 -12.97 9.64 -2.06
N SER A 70 -11.66 9.88 -2.13
CA SER A 70 -10.74 9.58 -1.03
C SER A 70 -9.64 10.63 -0.91
N ARG A 71 -9.61 11.32 0.24
CA ARG A 71 -8.60 12.35 0.55
C ARG A 71 -7.17 11.79 0.55
N ARG A 72 -6.98 10.48 0.71
CA ARG A 72 -5.66 9.82 0.67
C ARG A 72 -4.95 9.98 -0.68
N PHE A 73 -5.68 10.23 -1.76
CA PHE A 73 -5.13 10.44 -3.11
C PHE A 73 -4.99 11.92 -3.49
N THR A 74 -5.19 12.82 -2.54
CA THR A 74 -5.10 14.26 -2.79
C THR A 74 -3.79 14.83 -2.23
N ARG A 75 -3.18 15.77 -2.96
CA ARG A 75 -1.88 16.37 -2.63
C ARG A 75 -2.05 17.56 -1.68
N LEU A 76 -1.01 17.84 -0.87
CA LEU A 76 -0.94 18.97 0.08
C LEU A 76 -2.00 18.91 1.17
N THR A 77 -2.13 17.75 1.81
CA THR A 77 -3.17 17.50 2.81
C THR A 77 -2.63 16.57 3.89
N ASN A 78 -3.19 16.67 5.09
CA ASN A 78 -2.85 15.79 6.21
C ASN A 78 -3.56 14.42 6.12
N GLY A 79 -4.34 14.15 5.07
CA GLY A 79 -5.14 12.94 4.88
C GLY A 79 -4.37 11.73 4.37
N PHE A 80 -3.06 11.64 4.58
CA PHE A 80 -2.23 10.53 4.12
C PHE A 80 -2.22 9.36 5.10
N SER A 81 -1.91 8.16 4.62
CA SER A 81 -1.78 6.97 5.46
C SER A 81 -0.34 6.84 5.96
N LYS A 82 -0.15 6.67 7.28
CA LYS A 82 1.17 6.49 7.88
C LYS A 82 1.71 5.05 7.76
N LYS A 83 0.81 4.09 7.57
CA LYS A 83 1.12 2.66 7.37
C LYS A 83 0.55 2.20 6.04
N LEU A 84 1.26 1.29 5.37
CA LEU A 84 0.82 0.70 4.10
C LEU A 84 -0.50 -0.07 4.28
N ASP A 85 -0.62 -0.86 5.35
CA ASP A 85 -1.83 -1.65 5.64
C ASP A 85 -3.09 -0.79 5.72
N ASN A 86 -2.98 0.40 6.35
CA ASN A 86 -4.09 1.34 6.43
C ASN A 86 -4.43 1.97 5.07
N HIS A 87 -3.43 2.14 4.19
CA HIS A 87 -3.66 2.61 2.83
C HIS A 87 -4.38 1.54 2.01
N VAL A 88 -3.90 0.29 2.08
CA VAL A 88 -4.51 -0.87 1.41
C VAL A 88 -5.95 -1.05 1.89
N ALA A 89 -6.20 -1.02 3.20
CA ALA A 89 -7.56 -1.12 3.75
C ALA A 89 -8.48 0.01 3.26
N ALA A 90 -7.97 1.25 3.20
CA ALA A 90 -8.77 2.37 2.70
C ALA A 90 -9.09 2.25 1.20
N VAL A 91 -8.16 1.75 0.39
CA VAL A 91 -8.39 1.48 -1.03
C VAL A 91 -9.40 0.33 -1.19
N ALA A 92 -9.25 -0.75 -0.42
CA ALA A 92 -10.19 -1.87 -0.43
C ALA A 92 -11.61 -1.42 -0.08
N LEU A 93 -11.78 -0.61 0.97
CA LEU A 93 -13.08 -0.03 1.35
C LEU A 93 -13.67 0.83 0.24
N TYR A 94 -12.86 1.67 -0.42
CA TYR A 94 -13.32 2.47 -1.54
C TYR A 94 -13.82 1.57 -2.70
N VAL A 95 -13.03 0.56 -3.08
CA VAL A 95 -13.36 -0.34 -4.19
C VAL A 95 -14.62 -1.13 -3.89
N ALA A 96 -14.76 -1.64 -2.67
CA ALA A 96 -15.96 -2.37 -2.23
C ALA A 96 -17.19 -1.45 -2.26
N HIS A 97 -17.11 -0.25 -1.69
CA HIS A 97 -18.21 0.72 -1.72
C HIS A 97 -18.59 1.12 -3.16
N TYR A 98 -17.61 1.39 -4.03
CA TYR A 98 -17.83 1.79 -5.42
C TYR A 98 -18.56 0.72 -6.23
N ASN A 99 -18.22 -0.55 -6.01
CA ASN A 99 -18.74 -1.67 -6.79
C ASN A 99 -20.03 -2.28 -6.21
N LEU A 100 -20.19 -2.29 -4.88
CA LEU A 100 -21.29 -3.02 -4.21
C LEU A 100 -22.42 -2.10 -3.73
N CYS A 101 -22.11 -0.89 -3.27
CA CYS A 101 -23.08 0.00 -2.63
C CYS A 101 -23.53 1.15 -3.54
N ARG A 102 -22.59 1.77 -4.27
CA ARG A 102 -22.87 2.98 -5.05
C ARG A 102 -23.59 2.66 -6.36
N VAL A 103 -24.80 3.17 -6.52
CA VAL A 103 -25.52 3.17 -7.79
C VAL A 103 -24.91 4.22 -8.72
N HIS A 104 -24.60 3.83 -9.96
CA HIS A 104 -24.06 4.76 -10.97
C HIS A 104 -25.17 5.22 -11.89
N GLU A 105 -25.21 6.52 -12.19
CA GLU A 105 -26.24 7.12 -13.06
C GLU A 105 -26.28 6.46 -14.45
N ALA A 106 -25.11 6.21 -15.04
CA ALA A 106 -25.01 5.60 -16.37
C ALA A 106 -25.54 4.15 -16.41
N LEU A 107 -25.30 3.37 -15.36
CA LEU A 107 -25.72 1.97 -15.27
C LEU A 107 -27.11 1.81 -14.65
N ARG A 108 -27.61 2.83 -13.94
CA ARG A 108 -28.80 2.79 -13.07
C ARG A 108 -28.77 1.68 -12.01
N THR A 109 -27.61 1.05 -11.81
CA THR A 109 -27.36 -0.05 -10.87
C THR A 109 -25.92 0.00 -10.35
N THR A 110 -25.55 -0.91 -9.46
CA THR A 110 -24.16 -1.07 -8.99
C THR A 110 -23.33 -1.89 -10.00
N PRO A 111 -22.02 -1.63 -10.15
CA PRO A 111 -21.18 -2.36 -11.09
C PRO A 111 -21.17 -3.86 -10.81
N ALA A 112 -21.08 -4.27 -9.55
CA ALA A 112 -21.11 -5.68 -9.17
C ALA A 112 -22.42 -6.38 -9.55
N LYS A 113 -23.54 -5.65 -9.51
CA LYS A 113 -24.82 -6.18 -9.96
C LYS A 113 -24.91 -6.29 -11.48
N ALA A 114 -24.39 -5.30 -12.20
CA ALA A 114 -24.38 -5.32 -13.67
C ALA A 114 -23.62 -6.52 -14.24
N ILE A 115 -22.55 -6.95 -13.56
CA ILE A 115 -21.74 -8.12 -13.97
C ILE A 115 -22.16 -9.43 -13.30
N GLY A 116 -23.23 -9.43 -12.51
CA GLY A 116 -23.73 -10.64 -11.84
C GLY A 116 -22.90 -11.16 -10.66
N VAL A 117 -21.98 -10.35 -10.11
CA VAL A 117 -21.21 -10.69 -8.90
C VAL A 117 -22.08 -10.56 -7.64
N ALA A 118 -23.09 -9.70 -7.65
CA ALA A 118 -24.04 -9.53 -6.56
C ALA A 118 -25.48 -9.38 -7.07
N ASP A 119 -26.44 -10.08 -6.45
CA ASP A 119 -27.84 -10.03 -6.88
C ASP A 119 -28.53 -8.69 -6.56
N ARG A 120 -28.06 -8.03 -5.49
CA ARG A 120 -28.63 -6.80 -4.95
C ARG A 120 -27.55 -5.79 -4.58
N THR A 121 -27.97 -4.53 -4.52
CA THR A 121 -27.16 -3.44 -3.99
C THR A 121 -26.92 -3.64 -2.49
N TRP A 122 -25.68 -3.53 -2.05
CA TRP A 122 -25.34 -3.68 -0.64
C TRP A 122 -25.66 -2.41 0.14
N SER A 123 -26.16 -2.57 1.36
CA SER A 123 -26.23 -1.45 2.30
C SER A 123 -24.84 -1.16 2.89
N ILE A 124 -24.64 0.05 3.41
CA ILE A 124 -23.39 0.42 4.10
C ILE A 124 -23.19 -0.49 5.34
N ALA A 125 -24.26 -0.84 6.05
CA ALA A 125 -24.18 -1.75 7.19
C ALA A 125 -23.61 -3.12 6.77
N GLN A 126 -24.14 -3.72 5.71
CA GLN A 126 -23.62 -4.99 5.17
C GLN A 126 -22.15 -4.90 4.78
N LEU A 127 -21.73 -3.78 4.20
CA LEU A 127 -20.31 -3.55 3.87
C LEU A 127 -19.43 -3.50 5.12
N VAL A 128 -19.87 -2.80 6.17
CA VAL A 128 -19.12 -2.69 7.43
C VAL A 128 -19.05 -4.04 8.14
N ASP A 129 -20.17 -4.78 8.21
CA ASP A 129 -20.22 -6.11 8.80
C ASP A 129 -19.25 -7.06 8.09
N ALA A 130 -19.26 -7.06 6.76
CA ALA A 130 -18.33 -7.86 5.97
C ALA A 130 -16.86 -7.44 6.18
N ALA A 131 -16.58 -6.14 6.30
CA ALA A 131 -15.23 -5.65 6.52
C ALA A 131 -14.68 -6.02 7.91
N LEU A 132 -15.54 -6.05 8.94
CA LEU A 132 -15.17 -6.43 10.30
C LEU A 132 -15.07 -7.94 10.50
N ALA A 133 -15.77 -8.73 9.68
CA ALA A 133 -15.66 -10.19 9.68
C ALA A 133 -14.30 -10.70 9.18
N VAL A 134 -13.57 -9.88 8.41
CA VAL A 134 -12.19 -10.20 8.01
C VAL A 134 -11.30 -10.12 9.24
N ALA A 135 -10.60 -11.22 9.54
CA ALA A 135 -9.69 -11.30 10.70
C ALA A 135 -8.80 -10.05 10.78
N PRO A 136 -8.71 -9.38 11.94
CA PRO A 136 -7.92 -8.17 12.06
C PRO A 136 -6.47 -8.48 11.72
N ALA A 137 -5.82 -7.59 10.98
CA ALA A 137 -4.39 -7.68 10.78
C ALA A 137 -3.70 -7.77 12.15
N MET A 138 -2.93 -8.84 12.36
CA MET A 138 -2.19 -9.04 13.61
C MET A 138 -1.34 -7.79 13.89
N PRO A 139 -1.23 -7.35 15.16
CA PRO A 139 -0.52 -6.13 15.48
C PRO A 139 0.96 -6.22 15.06
N THR A 140 1.32 -5.46 14.03
CA THR A 140 2.71 -5.33 13.59
C THR A 140 3.49 -4.51 14.62
N GLU A 141 4.67 -5.00 15.02
CA GLU A 141 5.54 -4.32 15.98
C GLU A 141 5.86 -2.88 15.57
N THR A 142 5.43 -1.93 16.40
CA THR A 142 5.66 -0.51 16.14
C THR A 142 7.11 -0.13 16.46
N PRO A 143 7.68 0.95 15.86
CA PRO A 143 9.01 1.42 16.23
C PRO A 143 9.18 1.72 17.74
N PRO A 144 8.18 2.28 18.45
CA PRO A 144 8.18 2.34 19.91
C PRO A 144 8.26 0.97 20.59
N ASP A 145 7.53 -0.04 20.10
CA ASP A 145 7.57 -1.40 20.65
C ASP A 145 8.93 -2.05 20.44
N ARG A 146 9.53 -1.89 19.26
CA ARG A 146 10.90 -2.36 18.98
C ARG A 146 11.92 -1.68 19.89
N ARG A 147 11.79 -0.37 20.11
CA ARG A 147 12.64 0.38 21.04
C ARG A 147 12.47 -0.11 22.48
N ARG A 148 11.23 -0.35 22.94
CA ARG A 148 10.94 -0.91 24.26
C ARG A 148 11.51 -2.31 24.43
N LYS A 149 11.41 -3.17 23.41
CA LYS A 149 12.03 -4.50 23.39
C LYS A 149 13.55 -4.41 23.50
N PHE A 150 14.19 -3.57 22.69
CA PHE A 150 15.62 -3.33 22.74
C PHE A 150 16.07 -2.82 24.12
N THR A 151 15.37 -1.84 24.71
CA THR A 151 15.68 -1.34 26.06
C THR A 151 15.53 -2.42 27.13
N ARG A 152 14.50 -3.28 27.02
CA ARG A 152 14.30 -4.41 27.93
C ARG A 152 15.39 -5.47 27.81
N GLU A 153 15.82 -5.80 26.59
CA GLU A 153 16.92 -6.75 26.33
C GLU A 153 18.26 -6.23 26.85
N VAL A 154 18.57 -4.95 26.65
CA VAL A 154 19.78 -4.31 27.20
C VAL A 154 19.73 -4.28 28.73
N ALA A 155 18.56 -4.00 29.33
CA ALA A 155 18.38 -4.00 30.78
C ALA A 155 18.46 -5.42 31.39
N THR A 156 18.04 -6.46 30.69
CA THR A 156 18.19 -7.85 31.15
C THR A 156 19.64 -8.33 31.03
N CYS A 157 20.33 -7.96 29.95
CA CYS A 157 21.75 -8.23 29.76
C CYS A 157 22.63 -7.52 30.80
N SER A 158 22.33 -6.25 31.14
CA SER A 158 23.05 -5.52 32.20
C SER A 158 22.81 -6.11 33.58
N ARG A 159 21.58 -6.57 33.88
CA ARG A 159 21.24 -7.21 35.16
C ARG A 159 21.90 -8.57 35.33
N GLN A 160 22.00 -9.38 34.27
CA GLN A 160 22.80 -10.61 34.27
C GLN A 160 24.29 -10.31 34.47
N ARG A 161 24.84 -9.28 33.81
CA ARG A 161 26.24 -8.89 33.99
C ARG A 161 26.55 -8.47 35.43
N SER A 162 25.66 -7.73 36.09
CA SER A 162 25.78 -7.36 37.52
C SER A 162 25.65 -8.55 38.47
N TYR A 163 24.76 -9.50 38.15
CA TYR A 163 24.59 -10.73 38.94
C TYR A 163 25.84 -11.62 38.89
N TRP A 164 26.42 -11.80 37.70
CA TRP A 164 27.66 -12.57 37.52
C TRP A 164 28.90 -11.86 38.07
N SER A 165 28.99 -10.53 37.99
CA SER A 165 30.10 -9.78 38.60
C SER A 165 30.02 -9.75 40.14
N GLY A 166 28.83 -9.78 40.74
CA GLY A 166 28.65 -9.97 42.19
C GLY A 166 29.02 -11.38 42.66
N ILE A 167 28.81 -12.40 41.84
CA ILE A 167 29.24 -13.79 42.11
C ILE A 167 30.76 -13.96 41.96
N LEU A 168 31.36 -13.36 40.92
CA LEU A 168 32.81 -13.37 40.67
C LEU A 168 33.63 -12.65 41.76
N SER A 169 33.03 -11.73 42.51
CA SER A 169 33.66 -11.08 43.67
C SER A 169 33.66 -11.93 44.94
N ARG A 170 32.92 -13.05 44.98
CA ARG A 170 32.70 -13.86 46.20
C ARG A 170 33.21 -15.30 46.12
N SER A 171 33.90 -15.70 45.06
CA SER A 171 34.35 -17.10 44.91
C SER A 171 35.72 -17.18 44.23
N HIS A 172 36.77 -17.36 45.04
CA HIS A 172 38.17 -17.40 44.58
C HIS A 172 38.61 -18.74 43.96
N SER A 173 37.70 -19.68 43.65
CA SER A 173 38.15 -21.07 43.35
C SER A 173 37.28 -21.93 42.42
N LEU A 174 36.47 -21.36 41.50
CA LEU A 174 35.77 -22.19 40.51
C LEU A 174 35.99 -21.69 39.08
N ARG A 175 36.62 -22.53 38.25
CA ARG A 175 36.70 -22.36 36.79
C ARG A 175 35.33 -22.64 36.19
N PHE A 176 34.81 -21.70 35.40
CA PHE A 176 33.57 -21.84 34.64
C PHE A 176 33.81 -21.69 33.13
N PRO A 177 32.95 -22.29 32.28
CA PRO A 177 33.18 -22.44 30.83
C PRO A 177 33.05 -21.08 30.11
N PRO A 178 33.57 -20.97 28.86
CA PRO A 178 33.66 -19.69 28.17
C PRO A 178 32.27 -19.09 27.95
N LEU A 179 32.11 -17.85 28.42
CA LEU A 179 30.95 -17.02 28.16
C LEU A 179 30.73 -16.95 26.65
N ARG A 180 29.63 -17.53 26.15
CA ARG A 180 29.13 -17.20 24.82
C ARG A 180 29.03 -15.68 24.75
N SER A 181 29.80 -15.08 23.87
CA SER A 181 29.91 -13.65 23.69
C SER A 181 28.52 -13.03 23.51
N CYS A 182 28.05 -12.28 24.51
CA CYS A 182 26.97 -11.32 24.32
C CYS A 182 27.40 -10.37 23.21
N CYS A 183 26.78 -10.53 22.03
CA CYS A 183 27.06 -9.76 20.84
C CYS A 183 26.44 -8.35 20.97
N CYS A 184 26.98 -7.54 21.88
CA CYS A 184 26.76 -6.10 21.92
C CYS A 184 27.91 -5.42 21.18
N ARG A 185 28.03 -5.64 19.86
CA ARG A 185 28.90 -4.82 19.00
C ARG A 185 28.03 -4.14 17.94
N GLY A 186 28.15 -2.81 17.87
CA GLY A 186 27.67 -2.04 16.72
C GLY A 186 26.79 -0.84 17.08
N GLN A 187 27.27 0.07 17.92
CA GLN A 187 26.75 1.44 17.89
C GLN A 187 27.39 2.18 16.71
N HIS A 188 26.64 2.33 15.61
CA HIS A 188 26.89 3.42 14.68
C HIS A 188 25.60 4.20 14.44
N LYS A 189 25.75 5.52 14.61
CA LYS A 189 24.79 6.60 14.52
C LYS A 189 23.78 6.42 13.38
N PHE A 190 22.48 6.52 13.70
CA PHE A 190 21.49 7.01 12.76
C PHE A 190 21.29 8.50 13.01
N ARG A 191 21.66 9.32 12.01
CA ARG A 191 21.30 10.72 11.87
C ARG A 191 20.20 10.81 10.83
#